data_AF-J5GG63-F1
#
_entry.id   AF-J5GG63-F1
#
_cell.length_a   1.000
_cell.length_b   1.000
_cell.length_c   1.000
_cell.angle_alpha   90.00
_cell.angle_beta   90.00
_cell.angle_gamma   90.00
#
_symmetry.space_group_name_H-M   'P 1'
#
loop_
_entity.id
_entity.type
_entity.pdbx_description
1 polymer ?
#
loop_
_entity_poly.entity_id
_entity_poly.type
_entity_poly.pdbx_seq_one_letter_code
_entity_poly.pdbx_strand_id
1 'polypeptide(L)'
;MNVSDIEATNAASYTGQFNKTLESGKTYVFGYTTIVGAFKVTVKDARDNSIVTRLTLSSTNTVSDFESLYRSAIQSDYVDNDGITWHYEGLSKDRGMYDPYDPTLRVTADETIYVYYSNDKAERRKAEADLKAAIKNANNQLNRINDPVKRAALQAAINAAQAVIDRINRKSSTPELIAALQALNDAVVDAGGRVPNSGGRGGRGGSGGGSGSASRRSSGYTAGLRVGYDGNWELTNPVEATANPDSSKWVFNLANGGRAKGWAYLSYTYEGKTKSEWYHFAEDGIMDSGWFLDGSTWYYLSMNHNGFYGEMIKGWHHDGQDGRWYYLDPSSGAMHTNWSKIGGEYYFLNPTAPAQTWFFDNATGRWNFGNISSRPYGSMYQNETTPDGYHVNESGAWR
;
A
#
# COMPACT_ATOMS: atom_id res chain seq x y z
N MET A 1 45.47 -10.33 17.14
CA MET A 1 45.89 -10.15 15.74
C MET A 1 44.86 -10.90 14.91
N ASN A 2 43.93 -10.19 14.25
CA ASN A 2 42.96 -10.83 13.38
C ASN A 2 43.71 -11.37 12.17
N VAL A 3 43.79 -12.70 12.06
CA VAL A 3 44.19 -13.34 10.81
C VAL A 3 42.95 -13.33 9.94
N SER A 4 43.04 -12.76 8.74
CA SER A 4 41.95 -12.75 7.76
C SER A 4 41.47 -14.18 7.49
N ASP A 5 40.16 -14.37 7.36
CA ASP A 5 39.57 -15.65 6.99
C ASP A 5 40.21 -16.18 5.69
N ILE A 6 40.52 -17.47 5.69
CA ILE A 6 41.05 -18.15 4.52
C ILE A 6 39.87 -18.65 3.71
N GLU A 7 39.43 -17.87 2.73
CA GLU A 7 38.42 -18.31 1.77
C GLU A 7 39.05 -19.27 0.77
N ALA A 8 38.52 -20.50 0.68
CA ALA A 8 38.83 -21.38 -0.42
C ALA A 8 38.19 -20.79 -1.69
N THR A 9 39.00 -20.22 -2.58
CA THR A 9 38.57 -19.47 -3.76
C THR A 9 37.80 -20.27 -4.81
N ASN A 10 37.59 -21.58 -4.61
CA ASN A 10 36.56 -22.33 -5.32
C ASN A 10 36.32 -23.68 -4.62
N ALA A 11 35.19 -23.82 -3.93
CA ALA A 11 34.83 -25.07 -3.24
C ALA A 11 34.76 -26.29 -4.20
N ALA A 12 34.56 -26.06 -5.50
CA ALA A 12 34.47 -27.11 -6.51
C ALA A 12 35.83 -27.72 -6.95
N SER A 13 36.97 -27.06 -6.68
CA SER A 13 38.29 -27.52 -7.13
C SER A 13 39.32 -27.70 -6.00
N TYR A 14 38.88 -27.64 -4.75
CA TYR A 14 39.77 -27.76 -3.60
C TYR A 14 40.19 -29.22 -3.37
N THR A 15 41.47 -29.52 -3.61
CA THR A 15 42.05 -30.87 -3.49
C THR A 15 42.46 -31.25 -2.06
N GLY A 16 42.08 -30.45 -1.07
CA GLY A 16 42.39 -30.74 0.34
C GLY A 16 43.72 -30.17 0.85
N GLN A 17 44.42 -29.34 0.07
CA GLN A 17 45.70 -28.75 0.46
C GLN A 17 45.67 -27.22 0.39
N PHE A 18 46.19 -26.57 1.44
CA PHE A 18 46.53 -25.15 1.44
C PHE A 18 47.92 -24.95 2.06
N ASN A 19 48.61 -23.88 1.66
CA ASN A 19 49.93 -23.53 2.18
C ASN A 19 49.84 -22.20 2.93
N LYS A 20 50.40 -22.13 4.15
CA LYS A 20 50.46 -20.90 4.96
C LYS A 20 51.78 -20.82 5.73
N THR A 21 52.39 -19.64 5.73
CA THR A 21 53.57 -19.33 6.56
C THR A 21 53.10 -18.87 7.93
N LEU A 22 53.62 -19.49 9.00
CA LEU A 22 53.27 -19.20 10.38
C LEU A 22 54.52 -18.74 11.15
N GLU A 23 54.35 -17.79 12.07
CA GLU A 23 55.41 -17.32 12.96
C GLU A 23 55.62 -18.29 14.14
N SER A 24 56.89 -18.53 14.48
CA SER A 24 57.30 -19.39 15.60
C SER A 24 56.93 -18.77 16.96
N GLY A 25 56.51 -19.60 17.91
CA GLY A 25 56.15 -19.18 19.28
C GLY A 25 54.73 -18.63 19.46
N LYS A 26 53.85 -18.80 18.47
CA LYS A 26 52.43 -18.41 18.53
C LYS A 26 51.53 -19.65 18.55
N THR A 27 50.35 -19.49 19.15
CA THR A 27 49.27 -20.49 19.09
C THR A 27 48.33 -20.14 17.94
N TYR A 28 48.06 -21.13 17.08
CA TYR A 28 47.11 -21.02 15.97
C TYR A 28 45.97 -22.00 16.19
N VAL A 29 44.74 -21.56 15.92
CA VAL A 29 43.56 -22.41 15.94
C VAL A 29 43.13 -22.64 14.49
N PHE A 30 43.06 -23.91 14.10
CA PHE A 30 42.50 -24.32 12.81
C PHE A 30 41.06 -24.75 13.03
N GLY A 31 40.12 -23.93 12.56
CA GLY A 31 38.71 -24.30 12.47
C GLY A 31 38.37 -24.65 11.03
N TYR A 32 37.47 -25.61 10.84
CA TYR A 32 36.76 -25.80 9.59
C TYR A 32 35.27 -25.74 9.89
N THR A 33 34.50 -25.02 9.06
CA THR A 33 33.04 -25.16 9.04
C THR A 33 32.69 -26.06 7.88
N THR A 34 32.37 -27.32 8.17
CA THR A 34 31.67 -28.13 7.18
C THR A 34 30.28 -27.52 6.94
N ILE A 35 29.77 -27.63 5.71
CA ILE A 35 28.41 -27.22 5.34
C ILE A 35 27.37 -28.22 5.94
N VAL A 36 27.53 -28.60 7.20
CA VAL A 36 26.57 -29.48 7.90
C VAL A 36 25.42 -28.59 8.35
N GLY A 37 24.25 -28.78 7.76
CA GLY A 37 23.06 -27.96 8.04
C GLY A 37 22.89 -26.74 7.13
N ALA A 38 23.37 -26.79 5.88
CA ALA A 38 22.90 -25.82 4.90
C ALA A 38 21.48 -26.13 4.44
N PHE A 39 20.72 -25.06 4.20
CA PHE A 39 19.37 -25.12 3.69
C PHE A 39 19.33 -24.72 2.22
N LYS A 40 18.51 -25.44 1.45
CA LYS A 40 18.26 -25.15 0.05
C LYS A 40 17.02 -24.28 -0.07
N VAL A 41 17.21 -23.07 -0.59
CA VAL A 41 16.11 -22.18 -0.93
C VAL A 41 15.97 -22.15 -2.45
N THR A 42 14.81 -22.55 -2.96
CA THR A 42 14.49 -22.41 -4.38
C THR A 42 13.71 -21.12 -4.58
N VAL A 43 14.29 -20.17 -5.31
CA VAL A 43 13.60 -18.93 -5.69
C VAL A 43 12.94 -19.13 -7.05
N LYS A 44 11.64 -18.90 -7.13
CA LYS A 44 10.85 -19.08 -8.35
C LYS A 44 10.14 -17.80 -8.75
N ASP A 45 9.84 -17.64 -10.02
CA ASP A 45 8.96 -16.57 -10.48
C ASP A 45 7.50 -16.99 -10.27
N ALA A 46 6.70 -16.17 -9.57
CA ALA A 46 5.31 -16.52 -9.30
C ALA A 46 4.47 -16.61 -10.59
N ARG A 47 4.80 -15.80 -11.60
CA ARG A 47 4.02 -15.61 -12.83
C ARG A 47 3.95 -16.91 -13.62
N ASP A 48 5.10 -17.52 -13.90
CA ASP A 48 5.22 -18.71 -14.75
C ASP A 48 5.72 -19.96 -14.02
N ASN A 49 6.02 -19.86 -12.72
CA ASN A 49 6.56 -20.94 -11.89
C ASN A 49 7.95 -21.43 -12.34
N SER A 50 8.68 -20.64 -13.14
CA SER A 50 10.06 -20.92 -13.53
C SER A 50 11.00 -20.75 -12.33
N ILE A 51 12.16 -21.40 -12.39
CA ILE A 51 13.17 -21.28 -11.34
C ILE A 51 14.07 -20.10 -11.70
N VAL A 52 14.12 -19.12 -10.81
CA VAL A 52 15.02 -17.97 -10.92
C VAL A 52 16.42 -18.42 -10.50
N THR A 53 16.55 -18.97 -9.30
CA THR A 53 17.83 -19.45 -8.76
C THR A 53 17.62 -20.49 -7.66
N ARG A 54 18.69 -21.23 -7.36
CA ARG A 54 18.76 -22.14 -6.21
C ARG A 54 19.89 -21.68 -5.31
N LEU A 55 19.55 -21.36 -4.07
CA LEU A 55 20.48 -20.89 -3.08
C LEU A 55 20.85 -22.06 -2.15
N THR A 56 22.11 -22.10 -1.73
CA THR A 56 22.58 -23.00 -0.67
C THR A 56 23.09 -22.14 0.46
N LEU A 57 22.30 -22.02 1.52
CA LEU A 57 22.58 -21.10 2.62
C LEU A 57 23.19 -21.87 3.79
N SER A 58 24.31 -21.38 4.31
CA SER A 58 24.81 -21.86 5.60
C SER A 58 23.93 -21.34 6.75
N SER A 59 24.11 -21.90 7.95
CA SER A 59 23.34 -21.50 9.14
C SER A 59 23.54 -20.04 9.60
N THR A 60 24.52 -19.33 9.03
CA THR A 60 24.79 -17.92 9.28
C THR A 60 24.32 -17.00 8.15
N ASN A 61 23.88 -17.54 7.02
CA ASN A 61 23.40 -16.75 5.89
C ASN A 61 21.89 -16.57 5.88
N THR A 62 21.46 -15.51 5.22
CA THR A 62 20.06 -15.19 4.94
C THR A 62 19.82 -15.14 3.44
N VAL A 63 18.56 -15.12 3.01
CA VAL A 63 18.24 -14.97 1.57
C VAL A 63 18.72 -13.62 1.04
N SER A 64 18.72 -12.58 1.88
CA SER A 64 19.20 -11.24 1.54
C SER A 64 20.68 -11.21 1.15
N ASP A 65 21.52 -12.10 1.70
CA ASP A 65 22.95 -12.18 1.34
C ASP A 65 23.16 -12.56 -0.14
N PHE A 66 22.14 -13.19 -0.75
CA PHE A 66 22.15 -13.66 -2.13
C PHE A 66 21.24 -12.84 -3.05
N GLU A 67 20.86 -11.62 -2.65
CA GLU A 67 19.93 -10.77 -3.39
C GLU A 67 20.33 -10.58 -4.86
N SER A 68 21.62 -10.41 -5.11
CA SER A 68 22.17 -10.23 -6.47
C SER A 68 21.84 -11.39 -7.43
N LEU A 69 21.57 -12.59 -6.90
CA LEU A 69 21.27 -13.78 -7.70
C LEU A 69 19.81 -13.87 -8.17
N TYR A 70 18.88 -13.16 -7.52
CA TYR A 70 17.47 -13.14 -7.92
C TYR A 70 16.95 -11.75 -8.30
N ARG A 71 17.66 -10.67 -7.92
CA ARG A 71 17.30 -9.29 -8.25
C ARG A 71 17.12 -9.04 -9.74
N SER A 72 17.90 -9.71 -10.59
CA SER A 72 17.78 -9.58 -12.06
C SER A 72 16.46 -10.13 -12.62
N ALA A 73 15.75 -10.99 -11.89
CA ALA A 73 14.43 -11.48 -12.26
C ALA A 73 13.28 -10.55 -11.80
N ILE A 74 13.59 -9.57 -10.93
CA ILE A 74 12.64 -8.55 -10.51
C ILE A 74 12.55 -7.50 -11.60
N GLN A 75 11.34 -7.29 -12.11
CA GLN A 75 11.01 -6.32 -13.14
C GLN A 75 10.16 -5.22 -12.50
N SER A 76 10.36 -3.99 -12.94
CA SER A 76 9.45 -2.90 -12.62
C SER A 76 8.06 -3.19 -13.19
N ASP A 77 7.06 -2.48 -12.69
CA ASP A 77 5.69 -2.56 -13.17
C ASP A 77 5.62 -2.45 -14.70
N TYR A 78 4.86 -3.36 -15.30
CA TYR A 78 4.69 -3.41 -16.74
C TYR A 78 3.32 -3.96 -17.11
N VAL A 79 2.90 -3.68 -18.34
CA VAL A 79 1.71 -4.27 -18.92
C VAL A 79 2.13 -5.31 -19.94
N ASP A 80 1.61 -6.53 -19.81
CA ASP A 80 1.91 -7.61 -20.74
C ASP A 80 1.11 -7.49 -22.05
N ASN A 81 1.36 -8.41 -22.98
CA ASN A 81 0.68 -8.44 -24.28
C ASN A 81 -0.83 -8.70 -24.17
N ASP A 82 -1.28 -9.28 -23.06
CA ASP A 82 -2.70 -9.48 -22.74
C ASP A 82 -3.35 -8.25 -22.11
N GLY A 83 -2.60 -7.15 -21.93
CA GLY A 83 -3.09 -5.92 -21.32
C GLY A 83 -3.19 -6.02 -19.80
N ILE A 84 -2.59 -7.05 -19.18
CA ILE A 84 -2.58 -7.25 -17.74
C ILE A 84 -1.39 -6.48 -17.17
N THR A 85 -1.67 -5.64 -16.18
CA THR A 85 -0.67 -4.92 -15.40
C THR A 85 -0.14 -5.85 -14.32
N TRP A 86 1.18 -5.98 -14.23
CA TRP A 86 1.87 -6.74 -13.21
C TRP A 86 2.64 -5.79 -12.30
N HIS A 87 2.48 -5.92 -10.99
CA HIS A 87 3.15 -5.11 -9.97
C HIS A 87 3.95 -6.01 -9.02
N TYR A 88 5.21 -5.66 -8.77
CA TYR A 88 6.07 -6.45 -7.87
C TYR A 88 5.76 -6.15 -6.41
N GLU A 89 5.36 -7.17 -5.65
CA GLU A 89 4.97 -7.03 -4.23
C GLU A 89 6.09 -7.40 -3.25
N GLY A 90 7.04 -8.25 -3.66
CA GLY A 90 8.09 -8.76 -2.77
C GLY A 90 8.35 -10.26 -2.93
N LEU A 91 9.12 -10.83 -2.01
CA LEU A 91 9.27 -12.27 -1.87
C LEU A 91 8.09 -12.84 -1.10
N SER A 92 7.56 -13.97 -1.55
CA SER A 92 6.39 -14.64 -0.97
C SER A 92 6.69 -16.11 -0.68
N LYS A 93 6.05 -16.65 0.37
CA LYS A 93 6.06 -18.08 0.70
C LYS A 93 5.06 -18.88 -0.14
N ASP A 94 4.01 -18.22 -0.62
CA ASP A 94 2.99 -18.81 -1.49
C ASP A 94 3.04 -18.24 -2.91
N ARG A 95 2.69 -19.07 -3.89
CA ARG A 95 2.71 -18.70 -5.31
C ARG A 95 1.45 -17.95 -5.74
N GLY A 96 0.29 -18.39 -5.26
CA GLY A 96 -1.01 -17.92 -5.73
C GLY A 96 -1.51 -16.69 -4.97
N MET A 97 -1.16 -16.60 -3.70
CA MET A 97 -1.51 -15.51 -2.80
C MET A 97 -0.23 -14.91 -2.22
N TYR A 98 -0.19 -13.60 -2.06
CA TYR A 98 0.95 -12.95 -1.42
C TYR A 98 0.98 -13.31 0.07
N ASP A 99 1.98 -14.08 0.48
CA ASP A 99 2.32 -14.38 1.88
C ASP A 99 3.76 -13.92 2.12
N PRO A 100 3.97 -12.75 2.75
CA PRO A 100 5.27 -12.08 2.74
C PRO A 100 6.38 -12.94 3.36
N TYR A 101 7.51 -12.96 2.67
CA TYR A 101 8.75 -13.58 3.12
C TYR A 101 9.77 -12.50 3.52
N ASP A 102 10.29 -12.58 4.74
CA ASP A 102 11.34 -11.68 5.22
C ASP A 102 12.72 -12.29 4.90
N PRO A 103 13.47 -11.74 3.91
CA PRO A 103 14.75 -12.29 3.49
C PRO A 103 15.89 -12.05 4.48
N THR A 104 15.67 -11.28 5.54
CA THR A 104 16.67 -10.98 6.58
C THR A 104 16.66 -12.00 7.72
N LEU A 105 15.62 -12.83 7.79
CA LEU A 105 15.53 -13.90 8.78
C LEU A 105 16.38 -15.10 8.38
N ARG A 106 16.81 -15.85 9.40
CA ARG A 106 17.55 -17.09 9.20
C ARG A 106 16.65 -18.15 8.60
N VAL A 107 17.17 -18.82 7.58
CA VAL A 107 16.54 -20.01 7.03
C VAL A 107 16.80 -21.18 7.97
N THR A 108 15.74 -21.92 8.32
CA THR A 108 15.81 -23.05 9.27
C THR A 108 15.40 -24.38 8.65
N ALA A 109 14.98 -24.38 7.38
CA ALA A 109 14.59 -25.57 6.63
C ALA A 109 14.72 -25.30 5.12
N ASP A 110 14.76 -26.37 4.32
CA ASP A 110 14.64 -26.26 2.87
C ASP A 110 13.26 -25.67 2.52
N GLU A 111 13.22 -24.65 1.66
CA GLU A 111 11.99 -23.95 1.31
C GLU A 111 11.98 -23.48 -0.15
N THR A 112 10.78 -23.15 -0.62
CA THR A 112 10.58 -22.51 -1.91
C THR A 112 9.93 -21.16 -1.68
N ILE A 113 10.52 -20.12 -2.24
CA ILE A 113 9.99 -18.77 -2.18
C ILE A 113 9.75 -18.25 -3.60
N TYR A 114 8.89 -17.24 -3.70
CA TYR A 114 8.41 -16.73 -4.96
C TYR A 114 8.68 -15.23 -5.07
N VAL A 115 9.26 -14.80 -6.19
CA VAL A 115 9.21 -13.40 -6.62
C VAL A 115 7.77 -13.13 -7.03
N TYR A 116 6.99 -12.49 -6.14
CA TYR A 116 5.54 -12.38 -6.29
C TYR A 116 5.14 -11.09 -6.99
N TYR A 117 4.15 -11.22 -7.88
CA TYR A 117 3.52 -10.10 -8.55
C TYR A 117 2.00 -10.16 -8.38
N SER A 118 1.40 -9.06 -7.98
CA SER A 118 -0.05 -8.86 -8.12
C SER A 118 -0.37 -8.49 -9.57
N ASN A 119 -1.62 -8.70 -9.98
CA ASN A 119 -2.08 -8.34 -11.32
C ASN A 119 -3.55 -7.94 -11.35
N ASP A 120 -3.94 -7.20 -12.39
CA ASP A 120 -5.29 -6.67 -12.60
C ASP A 120 -6.13 -7.52 -13.59
N LYS A 121 -5.82 -8.81 -13.75
CA LYS A 121 -6.44 -9.65 -14.79
C LYS A 121 -7.97 -9.73 -14.67
N ALA A 122 -8.48 -9.82 -13.46
CA ALA A 122 -9.92 -9.90 -13.20
C ALA A 122 -10.61 -8.56 -13.53
N GLU A 123 -9.97 -7.47 -13.14
CA GLU A 123 -10.37 -6.09 -13.35
C GLU A 123 -10.39 -5.77 -14.85
N ARG A 124 -9.33 -6.13 -15.58
CA ARG A 124 -9.24 -5.98 -17.03
C ARG A 124 -10.38 -6.71 -17.74
N ARG A 125 -10.62 -7.98 -17.38
CA ARG A 125 -11.69 -8.80 -17.99
C ARG A 125 -13.05 -8.14 -17.79
N LYS A 126 -13.28 -7.56 -16.61
CA LYS A 126 -14.51 -6.84 -16.30
C LYS A 126 -14.62 -5.54 -17.08
N ALA A 127 -13.57 -4.71 -17.10
CA ALA A 127 -13.54 -3.46 -17.87
C ALA A 127 -13.80 -3.70 -19.37
N GLU A 128 -13.24 -4.77 -19.95
CA GLU A 128 -13.51 -5.17 -21.32
C GLU A 128 -14.99 -5.56 -21.53
N ALA A 129 -15.56 -6.33 -20.59
CA ALA A 129 -16.97 -6.73 -20.65
C ALA A 129 -17.92 -5.53 -20.53
N ASP A 130 -17.62 -4.58 -19.64
CA ASP A 130 -18.38 -3.36 -19.44
C ASP A 130 -18.31 -2.45 -20.67
N LEU A 131 -17.13 -2.28 -21.28
CA LEU A 131 -16.97 -1.54 -22.53
C LEU A 131 -17.76 -2.18 -23.68
N LYS A 132 -17.72 -3.52 -23.82
CA LYS A 132 -18.54 -4.25 -24.80
C LYS A 132 -20.04 -4.02 -24.59
N ALA A 133 -20.49 -4.03 -23.33
CA ALA A 133 -21.89 -3.77 -23.00
C ALA A 133 -22.30 -2.32 -23.32
N ALA A 134 -21.44 -1.34 -23.01
CA ALA A 134 -21.67 0.06 -23.32
C ALA A 134 -21.73 0.31 -24.83
N ILE A 135 -20.82 -0.28 -25.62
CA ILE A 135 -20.85 -0.22 -27.10
C ILE A 135 -22.17 -0.77 -27.65
N LYS A 136 -22.63 -1.92 -27.14
CA LYS A 136 -23.91 -2.51 -27.56
C LYS A 136 -25.08 -1.57 -27.25
N ASN A 137 -25.08 -0.93 -26.08
CA ASN A 137 -26.11 0.02 -25.70
C ASN A 137 -26.08 1.30 -26.54
N ALA A 138 -24.89 1.88 -26.76
CA ALA A 138 -24.70 3.07 -27.58
C ALA A 138 -25.21 2.83 -29.02
N ASN A 139 -24.88 1.69 -29.63
CA ASN A 139 -25.40 1.28 -30.93
C ASN A 139 -26.94 1.21 -30.97
N ASN A 140 -27.58 0.67 -29.93
CA ASN A 140 -29.04 0.60 -29.85
C ASN A 140 -29.69 2.00 -29.74
N GLN A 141 -28.99 2.97 -29.14
CA GLN A 141 -29.49 4.34 -28.98
C GLN A 141 -29.20 5.21 -30.18
N LEU A 142 -28.17 4.90 -30.95
CA LEU A 142 -27.80 5.62 -32.17
C LEU A 142 -28.98 5.78 -33.14
N ASN A 143 -29.80 4.73 -33.27
CA ASN A 143 -30.99 4.73 -34.13
C ASN A 143 -32.12 5.66 -33.64
N ARG A 144 -32.05 6.15 -32.40
CA ARG A 144 -33.07 7.01 -31.78
C ARG A 144 -32.66 8.49 -31.77
N ILE A 145 -31.45 8.80 -32.19
CA ILE A 145 -30.92 10.17 -32.21
C ILE A 145 -31.22 10.80 -33.56
N ASN A 146 -32.10 11.81 -33.55
CA ASN A 146 -32.56 12.52 -34.74
C ASN A 146 -31.62 13.66 -35.17
N ASP A 147 -30.80 14.17 -34.25
CA ASP A 147 -29.82 15.24 -34.52
C ASP A 147 -28.61 14.65 -35.29
N PRO A 148 -28.36 15.07 -36.55
CA PRO A 148 -27.28 14.52 -37.36
C PRO A 148 -25.88 14.72 -36.76
N VAL A 149 -25.65 15.83 -36.07
CA VAL A 149 -24.35 16.17 -35.46
C VAL A 149 -24.09 15.27 -34.26
N LYS A 150 -25.08 15.15 -33.36
CA LYS A 150 -24.99 14.27 -32.18
C LYS A 150 -24.87 12.80 -32.57
N ARG A 151 -25.59 12.38 -33.62
CA ARG A 151 -25.49 11.00 -34.15
C ARG A 151 -24.10 10.72 -34.71
N ALA A 152 -23.51 11.65 -35.46
CA ALA A 152 -22.15 11.49 -35.98
C ALA A 152 -21.10 11.44 -34.85
N ALA A 153 -21.24 12.30 -33.83
CA ALA A 153 -20.36 12.31 -32.66
C ALA A 153 -20.43 11.00 -31.86
N LEU A 154 -21.64 10.49 -31.60
CA LEU A 154 -21.80 9.21 -30.91
C LEU A 154 -21.24 8.04 -31.73
N GLN A 155 -21.44 8.03 -33.05
CA GLN A 155 -20.87 7.01 -33.93
C GLN A 155 -19.33 7.04 -33.90
N ALA A 156 -18.71 8.22 -33.87
CA ALA A 156 -17.27 8.36 -33.73
C ALA A 156 -16.76 7.81 -32.39
N ALA A 157 -17.48 8.09 -31.29
CA ALA A 157 -17.16 7.54 -29.97
C ALA A 157 -17.29 6.01 -29.91
N ILE A 158 -18.32 5.44 -30.54
CA ILE A 158 -18.49 3.98 -30.67
C ILE A 158 -17.30 3.37 -31.43
N ASN A 159 -16.88 3.98 -32.54
CA ASN A 159 -15.74 3.49 -33.34
C ASN A 159 -14.43 3.56 -32.54
N ALA A 160 -14.21 4.64 -31.79
CA ALA A 160 -13.04 4.79 -30.92
C ALA A 160 -13.01 3.73 -29.81
N ALA A 161 -14.14 3.49 -29.15
CA ALA A 161 -14.28 2.45 -28.14
C ALA A 161 -14.03 1.05 -28.70
N GLN A 162 -14.54 0.77 -29.91
CA GLN A 162 -14.31 -0.50 -30.60
C GLN A 162 -12.82 -0.71 -30.95
N ALA A 163 -12.12 0.34 -31.38
CA ALA A 163 -10.69 0.28 -31.67
C ALA A 163 -9.82 -0.04 -30.43
N VAL A 164 -10.27 0.35 -29.22
CA VAL A 164 -9.61 0.00 -27.96
C VAL A 164 -9.78 -1.50 -27.66
N ILE A 165 -10.94 -2.09 -27.94
CA ILE A 165 -11.16 -3.54 -27.79
C ILE A 165 -10.35 -4.34 -28.81
N ASP A 166 -10.32 -3.86 -30.05
CA ASP A 166 -9.73 -4.60 -31.18
C ASP A 166 -8.20 -4.49 -31.23
N ARG A 167 -7.57 -3.86 -30.23
CA ARG A 167 -6.12 -3.73 -30.15
C ARG A 167 -5.47 -5.10 -29.88
N ILE A 168 -4.61 -5.54 -30.80
CA ILE A 168 -3.95 -6.86 -30.76
C ILE A 168 -2.46 -6.77 -30.37
N ASN A 169 -1.73 -5.75 -30.84
CA ASN A 169 -0.31 -5.56 -30.55
C ASN A 169 -0.15 -4.79 -29.23
N ARG A 170 -0.16 -5.57 -28.14
CA ARG A 170 -0.57 -5.26 -26.75
C ARG A 170 -2.04 -4.93 -26.65
N LYS A 171 -2.83 -5.86 -26.08
CA LYS A 171 -4.23 -5.57 -25.74
C LYS A 171 -4.31 -4.34 -24.84
N SER A 172 -5.41 -3.60 -24.93
CA SER A 172 -5.63 -2.46 -24.06
C SER A 172 -5.61 -2.86 -22.59
N SER A 173 -4.92 -2.04 -21.78
CA SER A 173 -4.84 -2.20 -20.34
C SER A 173 -6.15 -1.83 -19.66
N THR A 174 -6.28 -2.20 -18.38
CA THR A 174 -7.46 -1.84 -17.57
C THR A 174 -7.74 -0.32 -17.57
N PRO A 175 -6.74 0.57 -17.37
CA PRO A 175 -6.98 2.02 -17.45
C PRO A 175 -7.44 2.49 -18.84
N GLU A 176 -6.92 1.92 -19.92
CA GLU A 176 -7.31 2.28 -21.29
C GLU A 176 -8.74 1.86 -21.62
N LEU A 177 -9.16 0.68 -21.14
CA LEU A 177 -10.53 0.19 -21.28
C LEU A 177 -11.52 1.06 -20.47
N ILE A 178 -11.14 1.45 -19.25
CA ILE A 178 -11.95 2.34 -18.40
C ILE A 178 -12.08 3.74 -19.01
N ALA A 179 -10.99 4.32 -19.50
CA ALA A 179 -11.01 5.63 -20.15
C ALA A 179 -11.90 5.63 -21.42
N ALA A 180 -11.84 4.56 -22.22
CA ALA A 180 -12.71 4.40 -23.38
C ALA A 180 -14.19 4.23 -23.00
N LEU A 181 -14.48 3.52 -21.90
CA LEU A 181 -15.83 3.38 -21.37
C LEU A 181 -16.39 4.73 -20.91
N GLN A 182 -15.58 5.52 -20.20
CA GLN A 182 -15.97 6.85 -19.74
C GLN A 182 -16.25 7.78 -20.93
N ALA A 183 -15.33 7.88 -21.89
CA ALA A 183 -15.51 8.71 -23.08
C ALA A 183 -16.76 8.31 -23.90
N LEU A 184 -17.06 7.00 -23.99
CA LEU A 184 -18.27 6.52 -24.66
C LEU A 184 -19.54 6.88 -23.88
N ASN A 185 -19.52 6.75 -22.56
CA ASN A 185 -20.65 7.12 -21.70
C ASN A 185 -20.95 8.62 -21.78
N ASP A 186 -19.92 9.47 -21.76
CA ASP A 186 -20.07 10.92 -21.91
C ASP A 186 -20.70 11.26 -23.26
N ALA A 187 -20.23 10.64 -24.35
CA ALA A 187 -20.81 10.82 -25.68
C ALA A 187 -22.28 10.34 -25.77
N VAL A 188 -22.66 9.28 -25.04
CA VAL A 188 -24.06 8.83 -24.96
C VAL A 188 -24.93 9.88 -24.25
N VAL A 189 -24.44 10.48 -23.16
CA VAL A 189 -25.16 11.52 -22.41
C VAL A 189 -25.32 12.80 -23.23
N ASP A 190 -24.26 13.26 -23.90
CA ASP A 190 -24.28 14.46 -24.76
C ASP A 190 -25.25 14.31 -25.95
N ALA A 191 -25.36 13.09 -26.46
CA ALA A 191 -26.32 12.73 -27.49
C ALA A 191 -27.78 12.65 -26.99
N GLY A 192 -28.01 12.82 -25.67
CA GLY A 192 -29.32 12.74 -25.02
C GLY A 192 -29.77 11.32 -24.69
N GLY A 193 -28.85 10.36 -24.74
CA GLY A 193 -29.07 8.95 -24.42
C GLY A 193 -28.94 8.64 -22.92
N ARG A 194 -29.18 7.39 -22.56
CA ARG A 194 -29.08 6.86 -21.19
C ARG A 194 -28.03 5.78 -21.10
N VAL A 195 -27.06 5.93 -20.22
CA VAL A 195 -26.05 4.90 -19.97
C VAL A 195 -26.69 3.62 -19.38
N PRO A 196 -26.17 2.41 -19.68
CA PRO A 196 -26.67 1.18 -19.08
C PRO A 196 -26.55 1.22 -17.55
N ASN A 197 -27.61 0.81 -16.86
CA ASN A 197 -27.54 0.55 -15.43
C ASN A 197 -26.77 -0.78 -15.24
N SER A 198 -25.46 -0.70 -14.96
CA SER A 198 -24.68 -1.88 -14.57
C SER A 198 -25.19 -2.36 -13.21
N GLY A 199 -25.64 -3.62 -13.14
CA GLY A 199 -26.50 -4.20 -12.11
C GLY A 199 -26.18 -3.82 -10.66
N GLY A 200 -27.18 -3.23 -9.99
CA GLY A 200 -27.18 -2.98 -8.54
C GLY A 200 -28.38 -2.16 -8.04
N ARG A 201 -29.62 -2.45 -8.50
CA ARG A 201 -30.82 -1.77 -8.00
C ARG A 201 -31.96 -2.77 -7.76
N GLY A 202 -32.16 -3.21 -6.51
CA GLY A 202 -33.48 -3.59 -5.96
C GLY A 202 -33.99 -2.39 -5.16
N GLY A 203 -35.14 -1.78 -5.48
CA GLY A 203 -36.48 -2.17 -5.01
C GLY A 203 -36.61 -1.80 -3.51
N ARG A 204 -37.51 -0.96 -3.02
CA ARG A 204 -38.86 -0.54 -3.41
C ARG A 204 -39.24 0.66 -2.52
N GLY A 205 -40.10 1.56 -3.01
CA GLY A 205 -40.96 2.34 -2.12
C GLY A 205 -42.00 1.42 -1.46
N GLY A 206 -42.31 1.68 -0.20
CA GLY A 206 -43.33 0.97 0.57
C GLY A 206 -43.29 1.35 2.04
N SER A 207 -44.18 2.27 2.43
CA SER A 207 -44.45 2.66 3.81
C SER A 207 -44.93 1.45 4.65
N GLY A 208 -44.49 1.38 5.90
CA GLY A 208 -45.01 0.45 6.90
C GLY A 208 -44.20 0.53 8.18
N GLY A 209 -44.77 1.11 9.23
CA GLY A 209 -44.13 1.29 10.53
C GLY A 209 -43.87 0.00 11.29
N GLY A 210 -43.00 0.07 12.29
CA GLY A 210 -42.73 -1.04 13.20
C GLY A 210 -41.40 -0.84 13.94
N SER A 211 -41.51 -0.35 15.18
CA SER A 211 -40.47 -0.26 16.21
C SER A 211 -39.71 -1.57 16.44
N GLY A 212 -38.40 -1.48 16.72
CA GLY A 212 -37.61 -2.59 17.28
C GLY A 212 -36.11 -2.35 17.24
N SER A 213 -35.52 -2.06 18.40
CA SER A 213 -34.08 -1.89 18.64
C SER A 213 -33.22 -3.04 18.12
N ALA A 214 -32.07 -2.71 17.52
CA ALA A 214 -30.81 -3.43 17.67
C ALA A 214 -29.65 -2.60 17.08
N SER A 215 -28.90 -1.91 17.95
CA SER A 215 -27.59 -1.35 17.60
C SER A 215 -26.69 -2.45 17.07
N ARG A 216 -26.44 -2.46 15.76
CA ARG A 216 -25.41 -3.29 15.15
C ARG A 216 -24.10 -2.51 15.13
N ARG A 217 -23.14 -3.05 15.87
CA ARG A 217 -21.73 -2.66 15.89
C ARG A 217 -21.18 -2.59 14.45
N SER A 218 -20.39 -1.55 14.23
CA SER A 218 -19.66 -1.20 13.01
C SER A 218 -18.92 -2.41 12.42
N SER A 219 -19.27 -2.76 11.18
CA SER A 219 -18.54 -3.71 10.35
C SER A 219 -17.59 -2.90 9.48
N GLY A 220 -16.32 -2.84 9.90
CA GLY A 220 -15.26 -2.16 9.15
C GLY A 220 -15.15 -2.69 7.73
N TYR A 221 -14.91 -1.79 6.79
CA TYR A 221 -14.71 -2.12 5.39
C TYR A 221 -13.32 -2.77 5.22
N THR A 222 -13.25 -4.08 5.46
CA THR A 222 -12.01 -4.88 5.30
C THR A 222 -11.78 -5.33 3.86
N ALA A 223 -12.80 -5.27 3.00
CA ALA A 223 -12.65 -5.39 1.56
C ALA A 223 -12.40 -3.98 0.99
N GLY A 224 -11.19 -3.73 0.48
CA GLY A 224 -10.78 -2.42 -0.01
C GLY A 224 -11.79 -1.76 -0.95
N LEU A 225 -12.17 -0.52 -0.65
CA LEU A 225 -13.07 0.32 -1.41
C LEU A 225 -12.31 0.96 -2.58
N ARG A 226 -12.78 0.78 -3.81
CA ARG A 226 -12.18 1.41 -4.99
C ARG A 226 -12.90 2.71 -5.30
N VAL A 227 -12.14 3.81 -5.34
CA VAL A 227 -12.66 5.10 -5.81
C VAL A 227 -13.02 4.97 -7.29
N GLY A 228 -14.17 5.51 -7.70
CA GLY A 228 -14.70 5.38 -9.06
C GLY A 228 -15.58 4.16 -9.28
N TYR A 229 -15.60 3.19 -8.35
CA TYR A 229 -16.44 1.99 -8.45
C TYR A 229 -17.30 1.75 -7.22
N ASP A 230 -16.69 1.57 -6.06
CA ASP A 230 -17.39 1.31 -4.80
C ASP A 230 -17.87 2.62 -4.13
N GLY A 231 -17.34 3.76 -4.60
CA GLY A 231 -17.73 5.10 -4.19
C GLY A 231 -16.82 6.16 -4.79
N ASN A 232 -17.07 7.42 -4.46
CA ASN A 232 -16.27 8.56 -4.93
C ASN A 232 -16.00 9.55 -3.80
N TRP A 233 -14.84 10.19 -3.86
CA TRP A 233 -14.52 11.33 -3.03
C TRP A 233 -15.40 12.53 -3.41
N GLU A 234 -15.85 13.26 -2.41
CA GLU A 234 -16.53 14.55 -2.55
C GLU A 234 -15.93 15.54 -1.56
N LEU A 235 -15.54 16.71 -2.05
CA LEU A 235 -15.13 17.83 -1.21
C LEU A 235 -16.36 18.68 -0.88
N THR A 236 -16.72 18.72 0.40
CA THR A 236 -17.97 19.36 0.83
C THR A 236 -17.85 20.86 1.10
N ASN A 237 -16.63 21.39 1.20
CA ASN A 237 -16.34 22.80 1.49
C ASN A 237 -15.28 23.39 0.53
N PRO A 238 -15.52 23.38 -0.80
CA PRO A 238 -14.51 23.76 -1.78
C PRO A 238 -14.01 25.21 -1.66
N VAL A 239 -14.84 26.14 -1.17
CA VAL A 239 -14.47 27.56 -1.03
C VAL A 239 -13.44 27.73 0.08
N GLU A 240 -13.71 27.16 1.25
CA GLU A 240 -12.82 27.21 2.41
C GLU A 240 -11.53 26.41 2.16
N ALA A 241 -11.64 25.23 1.55
CA ALA A 241 -10.51 24.39 1.18
C ALA A 241 -9.55 25.08 0.19
N THR A 242 -10.07 25.94 -0.69
CA THR A 242 -9.22 26.74 -1.60
C THR A 242 -8.40 27.79 -0.85
N ALA A 243 -9.00 28.41 0.17
CA ALA A 243 -8.30 29.42 0.99
C ALA A 243 -7.32 28.77 1.98
N ASN A 244 -7.67 27.59 2.50
CA ASN A 244 -6.84 26.82 3.40
C ASN A 244 -7.05 25.31 3.11
N PRO A 245 -6.13 24.65 2.38
CA PRO A 245 -6.23 23.23 2.06
C PRO A 245 -6.40 22.35 3.30
N ASP A 246 -5.80 22.73 4.43
CA ASP A 246 -5.91 22.01 5.69
C ASP A 246 -7.30 22.10 6.34
N SER A 247 -8.19 22.93 5.82
CA SER A 247 -9.60 22.97 6.24
C SER A 247 -10.51 22.05 5.42
N SER A 248 -9.95 21.29 4.47
CA SER A 248 -10.72 20.42 3.56
C SER A 248 -11.56 19.38 4.30
N LYS A 249 -12.84 19.28 3.92
CA LYS A 249 -13.82 18.32 4.44
C LYS A 249 -14.20 17.35 3.34
N TRP A 250 -13.40 16.30 3.23
CA TRP A 250 -13.62 15.21 2.29
C TRP A 250 -14.59 14.19 2.87
N VAL A 251 -15.50 13.69 2.04
CA VAL A 251 -16.35 12.54 2.34
C VAL A 251 -16.16 11.49 1.24
N PHE A 252 -16.36 10.22 1.57
CA PHE A 252 -16.41 9.16 0.56
C PHE A 252 -17.84 8.65 0.39
N ASN A 253 -18.48 9.01 -0.72
CA ASN A 253 -19.85 8.61 -1.03
C ASN A 253 -19.85 7.23 -1.67
N LEU A 254 -20.51 6.28 -1.03
CA LEU A 254 -20.57 4.90 -1.52
C LEU A 254 -21.53 4.79 -2.71
N ALA A 255 -21.17 3.98 -3.70
CA ALA A 255 -21.98 3.77 -4.91
C ALA A 255 -23.34 3.10 -4.61
N ASN A 256 -23.42 2.34 -3.50
CA ASN A 256 -24.66 1.75 -3.01
C ASN A 256 -25.50 2.71 -2.14
N GLY A 257 -25.06 3.96 -1.99
CA GLY A 257 -25.68 4.99 -1.17
C GLY A 257 -25.10 5.08 0.24
N GLY A 258 -25.14 6.27 0.82
CA GLY A 258 -24.53 6.58 2.11
C GLY A 258 -23.06 7.01 1.99
N ARG A 259 -22.42 7.22 3.13
CA ARG A 259 -21.02 7.64 3.26
C ARG A 259 -20.21 6.58 4.01
N ALA A 260 -18.93 6.46 3.68
CA ALA A 260 -18.00 5.69 4.51
C ALA A 260 -17.95 6.28 5.92
N LYS A 261 -17.77 5.40 6.90
CA LYS A 261 -17.66 5.69 8.32
C LYS A 261 -16.65 4.74 8.95
N GLY A 262 -15.90 5.22 9.92
CA GLY A 262 -14.81 4.49 10.56
C GLY A 262 -13.63 4.24 9.61
N TRP A 263 -12.81 3.25 9.93
CA TRP A 263 -11.71 2.81 9.10
C TRP A 263 -12.19 2.20 7.78
N ALA A 264 -11.62 2.68 6.68
CA ALA A 264 -11.81 2.13 5.35
C ALA A 264 -10.50 2.07 4.59
N TYR A 265 -10.23 0.92 3.98
CA TYR A 265 -9.09 0.76 3.09
C TYR A 265 -9.51 1.20 1.69
N LEU A 266 -8.85 2.21 1.12
CA LEU A 266 -9.22 2.81 -0.17
C LEU A 266 -8.09 2.66 -1.18
N SER A 267 -8.45 2.38 -2.43
CA SER A 267 -7.51 2.25 -3.56
C SER A 267 -7.91 3.19 -4.69
N TYR A 268 -6.97 4.02 -5.14
CA TYR A 268 -7.19 4.95 -6.25
C TYR A 268 -5.90 5.49 -6.88
N THR A 269 -6.06 6.06 -8.07
CA THR A 269 -4.98 6.65 -8.86
C THR A 269 -5.10 8.17 -8.85
N TYR A 270 -4.02 8.85 -8.49
CA TYR A 270 -3.87 10.29 -8.61
C TYR A 270 -2.58 10.60 -9.38
N GLU A 271 -2.66 11.42 -10.42
CA GLU A 271 -1.53 11.80 -11.28
C GLU A 271 -0.67 10.61 -11.76
N GLY A 272 -1.33 9.50 -12.14
CA GLY A 272 -0.65 8.29 -12.63
C GLY A 272 0.00 7.41 -11.55
N LYS A 273 -0.08 7.80 -10.28
CA LYS A 273 0.32 6.97 -9.15
C LYS A 273 -0.90 6.29 -8.56
N THR A 274 -0.90 4.96 -8.54
CA THR A 274 -1.93 4.17 -7.83
C THR A 274 -1.45 3.86 -6.42
N LYS A 275 -2.30 4.11 -5.42
CA LYS A 275 -2.01 3.77 -4.03
C LYS A 275 -3.24 3.15 -3.37
N SER A 276 -3.00 2.23 -2.45
CA SER A 276 -4.03 1.64 -1.59
C SER A 276 -3.63 1.85 -0.14
N GLU A 277 -4.46 2.53 0.65
CA GLU A 277 -4.12 2.85 2.03
C GLU A 277 -5.35 2.98 2.92
N TRP A 278 -5.14 2.97 4.24
CA TRP A 278 -6.21 3.18 5.21
C TRP A 278 -6.55 4.66 5.36
N TYR A 279 -7.83 4.96 5.50
CA TYR A 279 -8.37 6.26 5.84
C TYR A 279 -9.40 6.06 6.96
N HIS A 280 -9.67 7.12 7.71
CA HIS A 280 -10.69 7.10 8.75
C HIS A 280 -11.74 8.18 8.47
N PHE A 281 -13.00 7.86 8.71
CA PHE A 281 -14.14 8.76 8.55
C PHE A 281 -14.90 8.86 9.87
N ALA A 282 -15.17 10.08 10.31
CA ALA A 282 -16.01 10.36 11.46
C ALA A 282 -17.46 9.90 11.23
N GLU A 283 -18.28 9.94 12.28
CA GLU A 283 -19.67 9.44 12.24
C GLU A 283 -20.57 10.27 11.29
N ASP A 284 -20.21 11.52 11.01
CA ASP A 284 -20.86 12.37 10.00
C ASP A 284 -20.35 12.10 8.56
N GLY A 285 -19.38 11.21 8.42
CA GLY A 285 -18.76 10.79 7.17
C GLY A 285 -17.64 11.70 6.67
N ILE A 286 -17.25 12.73 7.44
CA ILE A 286 -16.10 13.57 7.14
C ILE A 286 -14.82 12.79 7.46
N MET A 287 -13.88 12.79 6.53
CA MET A 287 -12.59 12.13 6.67
C MET A 287 -11.71 12.86 7.70
N ASP A 288 -11.15 12.10 8.63
CA ASP A 288 -10.18 12.60 9.61
C ASP A 288 -8.81 12.84 8.95
N SER A 289 -8.02 13.76 9.52
CA SER A 289 -6.66 14.08 9.09
C SER A 289 -5.80 14.51 10.28
N GLY A 290 -4.47 14.40 10.15
CA GLY A 290 -3.53 14.68 11.24
C GLY A 290 -3.54 13.58 12.30
N TRP A 291 -3.18 13.94 13.54
CA TRP A 291 -3.21 13.01 14.67
C TRP A 291 -4.64 12.59 14.99
N PHE A 292 -4.85 11.28 15.06
CA PHE A 292 -6.13 10.66 15.31
C PHE A 292 -6.02 9.64 16.44
N LEU A 293 -6.93 9.72 17.41
CA LEU A 293 -7.00 8.81 18.56
C LEU A 293 -8.21 7.90 18.40
N ASP A 294 -7.96 6.62 18.14
CA ASP A 294 -9.00 5.58 18.13
C ASP A 294 -8.90 4.74 19.40
N GLY A 295 -9.89 4.88 20.28
CA GLY A 295 -9.87 4.28 21.61
C GLY A 295 -8.69 4.79 22.44
N SER A 296 -7.65 3.96 22.60
CA SER A 296 -6.41 4.28 23.32
C SER A 296 -5.17 4.34 22.42
N THR A 297 -5.35 4.19 21.11
CA THR A 297 -4.25 4.07 20.15
C THR A 297 -4.20 5.29 19.25
N TRP A 298 -3.02 5.90 19.16
CA TRP A 298 -2.77 7.03 18.27
C TRP A 298 -2.34 6.57 16.88
N TYR A 299 -2.81 7.28 15.88
CA TYR A 299 -2.50 7.13 14.47
C TYR A 299 -2.21 8.51 13.89
N TYR A 300 -1.52 8.56 12.75
CA TYR A 300 -1.36 9.80 11.99
C TYR A 300 -1.91 9.62 10.58
N LEU A 301 -2.83 10.51 10.21
CA LEU A 301 -3.44 10.58 8.89
C LEU A 301 -2.80 11.74 8.13
N SER A 302 -2.31 11.48 6.93
CA SER A 302 -1.50 12.41 6.14
C SER A 302 -2.18 13.76 5.96
N MET A 303 -1.43 14.83 6.17
CA MET A 303 -1.87 16.19 5.86
C MET A 303 -1.29 16.69 4.53
N ASN A 304 -0.60 15.83 3.78
CA ASN A 304 0.01 16.21 2.51
C ASN A 304 -1.04 16.26 1.39
N HIS A 305 -1.15 17.42 0.73
CA HIS A 305 -2.06 17.63 -0.41
C HIS A 305 -1.43 17.18 -1.74
N ASN A 306 -0.89 15.97 -1.77
CA ASN A 306 -0.24 15.36 -2.94
C ASN A 306 -1.15 14.38 -3.70
N GLY A 307 -2.47 14.52 -3.50
CA GLY A 307 -3.49 13.60 -4.01
C GLY A 307 -3.85 12.44 -3.09
N PHE A 308 -3.11 12.22 -2.00
CA PHE A 308 -3.40 11.18 -1.01
C PHE A 308 -3.60 11.75 0.41
N TYR A 309 -4.24 12.92 0.50
CA TYR A 309 -4.57 13.56 1.77
C TYR A 309 -5.47 12.65 2.62
N GLY A 310 -5.16 12.49 3.90
CA GLY A 310 -5.86 11.62 4.85
C GLY A 310 -5.37 10.18 4.92
N GLU A 311 -4.40 9.78 4.10
CA GLU A 311 -3.86 8.41 4.14
C GLU A 311 -3.15 8.11 5.47
N MET A 312 -3.36 6.93 6.03
CA MET A 312 -2.69 6.51 7.26
C MET A 312 -1.18 6.35 7.03
N ILE A 313 -0.40 7.10 7.81
CA ILE A 313 1.06 7.04 7.79
C ILE A 313 1.55 5.87 8.63
N LYS A 314 2.68 5.30 8.21
CA LYS A 314 3.37 4.19 8.88
C LYS A 314 4.87 4.48 8.91
N GLY A 315 5.57 3.86 9.85
CA GLY A 315 7.00 4.07 10.07
C GLY A 315 7.32 5.40 10.77
N TRP A 316 8.53 5.89 10.54
CA TRP A 316 8.99 7.16 11.12
C TRP A 316 8.22 8.35 10.55
N HIS A 317 7.65 9.16 11.44
CA HIS A 317 6.94 10.38 11.11
C HIS A 317 7.58 11.56 11.84
N HIS A 318 7.97 12.59 11.10
CA HIS A 318 8.42 13.87 11.65
C HIS A 318 7.27 14.86 11.62
N ASP A 319 6.86 15.34 12.79
CA ASP A 319 5.77 16.31 12.91
C ASP A 319 6.36 17.73 12.88
N GLY A 320 5.94 18.52 11.89
CA GLY A 320 6.38 19.90 11.74
C GLY A 320 5.79 20.87 12.79
N GLN A 321 4.70 20.51 13.46
CA GLN A 321 4.06 21.37 14.47
C GLN A 321 4.89 21.45 15.76
N ASP A 322 5.54 20.35 16.15
CA ASP A 322 6.36 20.28 17.36
C ASP A 322 7.85 19.97 17.10
N GLY A 323 8.20 19.66 15.85
CA GLY A 323 9.56 19.38 15.40
C GLY A 323 10.11 18.02 15.81
N ARG A 324 9.29 17.08 16.28
CA ARG A 324 9.74 15.80 16.85
C ARG A 324 9.40 14.60 15.96
N TRP A 325 10.12 13.51 16.21
CA TRP A 325 9.92 12.22 15.54
C TRP A 325 9.00 11.32 16.34
N TYR A 326 8.21 10.53 15.62
CA TYR A 326 7.28 9.54 16.11
C TYR A 326 7.44 8.26 15.29
N TYR A 327 7.09 7.12 15.86
CA TYR A 327 7.13 5.85 15.14
C TYR A 327 5.75 5.20 15.13
N LEU A 328 5.22 5.00 13.91
CA LEU A 328 3.95 4.33 13.67
C LEU A 328 4.23 2.91 13.17
N ASP A 329 3.56 1.92 13.75
CA ASP A 329 3.79 0.52 13.44
C ASP A 329 3.61 0.23 11.93
N PRO A 330 4.58 -0.43 11.26
CA PRO A 330 4.51 -0.69 9.82
C PRO A 330 3.34 -1.57 9.37
N SER A 331 2.75 -2.35 10.28
CA SER A 331 1.64 -3.25 9.94
C SER A 331 0.27 -2.62 10.20
N SER A 332 0.14 -1.90 11.32
CA SER A 332 -1.13 -1.43 11.87
C SER A 332 -1.30 0.09 11.86
N GLY A 333 -0.21 0.86 11.74
CA GLY A 333 -0.20 2.32 11.89
C GLY A 333 -0.28 2.80 13.34
N ALA A 334 -0.33 1.90 14.32
CA ALA A 334 -0.41 2.25 15.73
C ALA A 334 0.89 2.93 16.21
N MET A 335 0.77 4.08 16.87
CA MET A 335 1.91 4.80 17.42
C MET A 335 2.56 4.03 18.57
N HIS A 336 3.88 3.86 18.48
CA HIS A 336 4.68 3.26 19.54
C HIS A 336 4.93 4.23 20.69
N THR A 337 5.08 3.67 21.89
CA THR A 337 5.58 4.36 23.08
C THR A 337 6.57 3.46 23.82
N ASN A 338 7.30 4.04 24.77
CA ASN A 338 8.35 3.37 25.53
C ASN A 338 9.50 2.87 24.63
N TRP A 339 10.39 2.04 25.17
CA TRP A 339 11.43 1.38 24.40
C TRP A 339 10.86 0.51 23.28
N SER A 340 11.33 0.77 22.06
CA SER A 340 10.98 -0.02 20.87
C SER A 340 12.24 -0.35 20.08
N LYS A 341 12.35 -1.60 19.62
CA LYS A 341 13.44 -2.04 18.74
C LYS A 341 13.00 -1.88 17.28
N ILE A 342 13.62 -0.94 16.57
CA ILE A 342 13.24 -0.53 15.22
C ILE A 342 14.49 -0.60 14.33
N GLY A 343 14.44 -1.36 13.23
CA GLY A 343 15.59 -1.47 12.31
C GLY A 343 16.89 -1.98 12.96
N GLY A 344 16.79 -2.75 14.06
CA GLY A 344 17.93 -3.31 14.79
C GLY A 344 18.44 -2.46 15.96
N GLU A 345 18.05 -1.19 16.04
CA GLU A 345 18.44 -0.26 17.09
C GLU A 345 17.28 -0.04 18.09
N TYR A 346 17.58 0.42 19.31
CA TYR A 346 16.56 0.73 20.32
C TYR A 346 16.31 2.23 20.39
N TYR A 347 15.03 2.61 20.42
CA TYR A 347 14.58 3.98 20.51
C TYR A 347 13.62 4.11 21.69
N PHE A 348 13.69 5.24 22.40
CA PHE A 348 12.76 5.55 23.48
C PHE A 348 11.74 6.59 23.03
N LEU A 349 10.49 6.16 22.92
CA LEU A 349 9.34 6.99 22.54
C LEU A 349 8.60 7.40 23.81
N ASN A 350 8.32 8.69 23.99
CA ASN A 350 7.85 9.22 25.27
C ASN A 350 6.52 8.55 25.74
N PRO A 351 6.49 7.76 26.83
CA PRO A 351 5.30 7.04 27.26
C PRO A 351 4.36 7.88 28.13
N THR A 352 4.75 9.11 28.49
CA THR A 352 3.98 9.95 29.39
C THR A 352 4.09 11.41 28.98
N ALA A 353 2.98 12.11 28.85
CA ALA A 353 2.96 13.56 28.82
C ALA A 353 2.50 14.06 30.21
N PRO A 354 3.32 14.84 30.95
CA PRO A 354 2.96 15.35 32.28
C PRO A 354 1.78 16.33 32.27
N ALA A 355 1.35 16.79 31.10
CA ALA A 355 0.13 17.55 30.86
C ALA A 355 -0.46 17.14 29.50
N GLN A 356 -1.75 17.38 29.29
CA GLN A 356 -2.40 17.16 27.99
C GLN A 356 -1.78 18.06 26.93
N THR A 357 -0.94 17.50 26.05
CA THR A 357 -0.25 18.20 24.95
C THR A 357 -1.07 18.32 23.68
N TRP A 358 -2.21 17.63 23.60
CA TRP A 358 -3.05 17.56 22.41
C TRP A 358 -4.42 18.16 22.70
N PHE A 359 -4.90 19.05 21.84
CA PHE A 359 -6.24 19.63 21.93
C PHE A 359 -7.03 19.37 20.65
N PHE A 360 -8.28 18.95 20.81
CA PHE A 360 -9.18 18.78 19.67
C PHE A 360 -9.72 20.14 19.22
N ASP A 361 -9.41 20.53 18.00
CA ASP A 361 -9.96 21.71 17.34
C ASP A 361 -11.28 21.35 16.65
N ASN A 362 -12.40 21.78 17.23
CA ASN A 362 -13.74 21.56 16.69
C ASN A 362 -13.99 22.24 15.33
N ALA A 363 -13.22 23.26 14.96
CA ALA A 363 -13.40 23.94 13.67
C ALA A 363 -12.86 23.09 12.52
N THR A 364 -11.73 22.41 12.76
CA THR A 364 -11.05 21.58 11.77
C THR A 364 -11.25 20.07 11.98
N GLY A 365 -11.77 19.66 13.14
CA GLY A 365 -12.01 18.25 13.50
C GLY A 365 -10.72 17.49 13.87
N ARG A 366 -9.67 18.18 14.32
CA ARG A 366 -8.32 17.60 14.43
C ARG A 366 -7.71 17.76 15.81
N TRP A 367 -6.81 16.85 16.17
CA TRP A 367 -5.94 17.04 17.32
C TRP A 367 -4.71 17.85 16.93
N ASN A 368 -4.51 18.98 17.61
CA ASN A 368 -3.36 19.85 17.44
C ASN A 368 -2.47 19.83 18.69
N PHE A 369 -1.18 20.09 18.50
CA PHE A 369 -0.25 20.23 19.61
C PHE A 369 -0.39 21.60 20.28
N GLY A 370 -0.68 21.60 21.59
CA GLY A 370 -0.70 22.81 22.43
C GLY A 370 0.72 23.27 22.72
N ASN A 371 1.00 24.56 22.52
CA ASN A 371 2.29 25.17 22.88
C ASN A 371 2.47 25.21 24.41
N ILE A 372 2.83 24.08 24.98
CA ILE A 372 3.21 23.90 26.38
C ILE A 372 4.65 23.40 26.43
N SER A 373 5.39 23.86 27.45
CA SER A 373 6.78 23.49 27.72
C SER A 373 6.91 22.05 28.25
N SER A 374 6.28 21.10 27.56
CA SER A 374 6.25 19.68 27.89
C SER A 374 6.55 18.85 26.65
N ARG A 375 7.21 17.72 26.86
CA ARG A 375 7.43 16.74 25.79
C ARG A 375 6.10 16.05 25.41
N PRO A 376 5.75 15.99 24.13
CA PRO A 376 4.57 15.29 23.63
C PRO A 376 4.60 13.81 23.96
N TYR A 377 3.42 13.22 24.16
CA TYR A 377 3.25 11.78 24.23
C TYR A 377 3.63 11.14 22.88
N GLY A 378 4.42 10.07 22.89
CA GLY A 378 4.89 9.35 21.70
C GLY A 378 6.18 9.89 21.07
N SER A 379 6.59 11.13 21.37
CA SER A 379 7.75 11.72 20.71
C SER A 379 9.06 11.05 21.11
N MET A 380 9.93 10.81 20.14
CA MET A 380 11.25 10.20 20.31
C MET A 380 12.22 11.10 21.07
N TYR A 381 13.04 10.49 21.96
CA TYR A 381 14.20 11.14 22.55
C TYR A 381 15.36 11.18 21.57
N GLN A 382 16.05 12.32 21.45
CA GLN A 382 17.13 12.51 20.50
C GLN A 382 18.24 13.39 21.09
N ASN A 383 19.48 12.90 21.06
CA ASN A 383 20.66 13.56 21.61
C ASN A 383 20.52 13.99 23.09
N GLU A 384 19.98 13.11 23.92
CA GLU A 384 19.62 13.42 25.30
C GLU A 384 19.48 12.15 26.16
N THR A 385 19.20 12.34 27.45
CA THR A 385 19.03 11.22 28.39
C THR A 385 17.55 10.94 28.62
N THR A 386 17.15 9.68 28.52
CA THR A 386 15.79 9.21 28.78
C THR A 386 15.46 9.27 30.29
N PRO A 387 14.18 9.28 30.70
CA PRO A 387 13.80 9.39 32.11
C PRO A 387 14.28 8.22 32.97
N ASP A 388 14.54 7.07 32.36
CA ASP A 388 15.11 5.87 32.99
C ASP A 388 16.65 5.84 32.96
N GLY A 389 17.31 6.91 32.48
CA GLY A 389 18.74 7.16 32.67
C GLY A 389 19.65 6.72 31.53
N TYR A 390 19.11 6.31 30.38
CA TYR A 390 19.92 5.92 29.21
C TYR A 390 20.14 7.10 28.27
N HIS A 391 21.35 7.23 27.75
CA HIS A 391 21.66 8.25 26.75
C HIS A 391 21.38 7.72 25.34
N VAL A 392 20.65 8.49 24.53
CA VAL A 392 20.40 8.22 23.12
C VAL A 392 21.14 9.24 22.26
N ASN A 393 21.67 8.79 21.12
CA ASN A 393 22.54 9.60 20.27
C ASN A 393 21.75 10.60 19.40
N GLU A 394 22.45 11.26 18.48
CA GLU A 394 21.88 12.23 17.53
C GLU A 394 20.78 11.66 16.61
N SER A 395 20.73 10.35 16.37
CA SER A 395 19.62 9.72 15.64
C SER A 395 18.51 9.20 16.55
N GLY A 396 18.64 9.35 17.88
CA GLY A 396 17.74 8.81 18.89
C GLY A 396 17.96 7.33 19.20
N ALA A 397 18.98 6.70 18.61
CA ALA A 397 19.33 5.32 18.87
C ALA A 397 20.13 5.19 20.18
N TRP A 398 19.77 4.21 21.00
CA TRP A 398 20.55 3.78 22.15
C TRP A 398 21.70 2.87 21.70
N ARG A 399 22.92 3.22 22.11
CA ARG A 399 24.15 2.48 21.80
C ARG A 399 25.02 2.31 23.03
#